data_AF-A0A964N036-F1
#
_entry.id   AF-A0A964N036-F1
#
_cell.length_a   1.000
_cell.length_b   1.000
_cell.length_c   1.000
_cell.angle_alpha   90.00
_cell.angle_beta   90.00
_cell.angle_gamma   90.00
#
_symmetry.space_group_name_H-M   'P 1'
#
loop_
_entity.id
_entity.type
_entity.pdbx_description
1 polymer ?
#
loop_
_entity_poly.entity_id
_entity_poly.type
_entity_poly.pdbx_seq_one_letter_code
_entity_poly.pdbx_strand_id
1 'polypeptide(L)' 'MPPVAEGQVLTGAQFAELVRVETIKQVGPVAWEIGVSGINTQKFRKVTLSAEAFKGLAHYALPVRTIASGDQRS' A
#
# COMPACT_ATOMS: atom_id res chain seq x y z
N MET A 1 9.31 2.69 11.92
CA MET A 1 8.81 2.92 10.55
C MET A 1 8.15 1.64 10.08
N PRO A 2 6.95 1.66 9.46
CA PRO A 2 6.32 0.43 8.98
C PRO A 2 7.08 -0.11 7.75
N PRO A 3 7.07 -1.43 7.49
CA PRO A 3 7.78 -2.03 6.35
C PRO A 3 7.01 -1.87 5.02
N VAL A 4 6.20 -0.83 4.90
CA VAL A 4 5.39 -0.54 3.71
C VAL A 4 5.44 0.95 3.40
N ALA A 5 5.21 1.31 2.13
CA ALA A 5 5.17 2.68 1.63
C ALA A 5 3.89 2.93 0.82
N GLU A 6 3.50 4.21 0.71
CA GLU A 6 2.41 4.65 -0.15
C GLU A 6 2.66 4.22 -1.60
N GLY A 7 1.60 3.78 -2.27
CA GLY A 7 1.63 3.24 -3.63
C GLY A 7 1.97 1.75 -3.73
N GLN A 8 2.46 1.10 -2.67
CA GLN A 8 2.71 -0.34 -2.69
C GLN A 8 1.41 -1.14 -2.63
N VAL A 9 1.45 -2.37 -3.16
CA VAL A 9 0.35 -3.32 -3.06
C VAL A 9 0.64 -4.32 -1.95
N LEU A 10 -0.37 -4.59 -1.13
CA LEU A 10 -0.35 -5.54 -0.03
C LEU A 10 -1.29 -6.71 -0.34
N THR A 11 -0.91 -7.88 0.15
CA THR A 11 -1.73 -9.09 0.19
C THR A 11 -1.52 -9.85 1.49
N GLY A 12 -2.56 -10.51 1.97
CA GLY A 12 -2.55 -11.30 3.20
C GLY A 12 -3.97 -11.63 3.68
N ALA A 13 -4.06 -12.46 4.72
CA ALA A 13 -5.34 -13.01 5.20
C ALA A 13 -6.36 -11.95 5.69
N GLN A 14 -5.90 -10.76 6.07
CA GLN A 14 -6.76 -9.64 6.46
C GLN A 14 -7.44 -8.92 5.29
N PHE A 15 -7.02 -9.21 4.05
CA PHE A 15 -7.56 -8.58 2.86
C PHE A 15 -8.26 -9.60 1.95
N ALA A 16 -9.52 -9.32 1.61
CA ALA A 16 -10.29 -10.16 0.69
C ALA A 16 -9.84 -10.02 -0.78
N GLU A 17 -9.03 -9.03 -1.08
CA GLU A 17 -8.41 -8.77 -2.39
C GLU A 17 -7.06 -8.09 -2.20
N LEU A 18 -6.30 -7.93 -3.28
CA LEU A 18 -5.12 -7.07 -3.28
C LEU A 18 -5.51 -5.62 -2.97
N VAL A 19 -4.73 -4.96 -2.11
CA VAL A 19 -4.98 -3.57 -1.73
C VAL A 19 -3.75 -2.71 -1.97
N ARG A 20 -3.95 -1.48 -2.43
CA ARG A 20 -2.89 -0.47 -2.54
C ARG A 20 -2.85 0.40 -1.29
N VAL A 21 -1.66 0.71 -0.81
CA VAL A 21 -1.44 1.66 0.29
C VAL A 21 -1.64 3.07 -0.24
N GLU A 22 -2.58 3.80 0.34
CA GLU A 22 -2.89 5.18 -0.03
C GLU A 22 -2.33 6.16 1.00
N THR A 23 -2.37 5.80 2.29
CA THR A 23 -1.84 6.66 3.37
C THR A 23 -1.23 5.84 4.49
N ILE A 24 -0.26 6.42 5.22
CA ILE A 24 0.37 5.81 6.39
C ILE A 24 0.41 6.84 7.52
N LYS A 25 -0.15 6.48 8.68
CA LYS A 25 -0.12 7.30 9.89
C LYS A 25 0.31 6.48 11.10
N GLN A 26 1.35 6.91 11.80
CA GLN A 26 1.70 6.30 13.09
C GLN A 26 0.67 6.71 14.15
N VAL A 27 0.08 5.73 14.84
CA VAL A 27 -0.95 5.93 15.87
C VAL A 27 -0.53 5.40 17.25
N GLY A 28 0.62 4.73 17.33
CA GLY A 28 1.21 4.26 18.57
C GLY A 28 2.69 3.90 18.41
N PRO A 29 3.36 3.42 19.48
CA PRO A 29 4.78 3.08 19.44
C PRO A 29 5.08 1.95 18.45
N VAL A 30 4.13 1.02 18.26
CA VAL A 30 4.26 -0.15 17.37
C VAL A 30 3.02 -0.37 16.50
N ALA A 31 2.27 0.70 16.23
CA ALA A 31 1.00 0.64 15.51
C ALA A 31 0.85 1.78 14.50
N TRP A 32 0.29 1.44 13.33
CA TRP A 32 0.05 2.36 12.22
C TRP A 32 -1.36 2.19 11.69
N GLU A 33 -2.06 3.30 11.49
CA GLU A 33 -3.26 3.35 10.66
C GLU A 33 -2.82 3.46 9.20
N ILE A 34 -3.23 2.49 8.39
CA ILE A 34 -2.94 2.42 6.96
C ILE A 34 -4.25 2.61 6.21
N GLY A 35 -4.31 3.64 5.36
CA GLY A 35 -5.37 3.79 4.38
C GLY A 35 -5.06 2.90 3.18
N VAL A 36 -6.01 2.05 2.80
CA VAL A 36 -5.85 1.14 1.67
C VAL A 36 -7.05 1.19 0.73
N SER A 37 -6.81 0.98 -0.56
CA SER A 37 -7.84 0.85 -1.60
C SER A 37 -7.78 -0.53 -2.26
N GLY A 38 -8.91 -1.21 -2.41
CA GLY A 38 -8.95 -2.47 -3.17
C GLY A 38 -8.62 -2.23 -4.64
N ILE A 39 -7.76 -3.04 -5.25
CA ILE A 39 -7.35 -2.82 -6.65
C ILE A 39 -8.55 -2.96 -7.60
N ASN A 40 -9.48 -3.89 -7.32
CA ASN A 40 -10.63 -4.13 -8.18
C ASN A 40 -11.82 -3.28 -7.75
N THR A 41 -12.10 -3.26 -6.45
CA THR A 41 -13.30 -2.58 -5.94
C THR A 41 -13.11 -1.08 -5.80
N GLN A 42 -11.86 -0.60 -5.76
CA GLN A 42 -11.50 0.79 -5.45
C GLN A 42 -12.09 1.29 -4.13
N LYS A 43 -12.54 0.37 -3.27
CA LYS A 43 -13.11 0.72 -1.97
C LYS A 43 -11.99 1.08 -1.02
N PHE A 44 -12.01 2.33 -0.58
CA PHE A 44 -11.10 2.81 0.45
C PHE A 44 -11.55 2.32 1.84
N ARG A 45 -10.60 1.88 2.64
CA ARG A 45 -10.80 1.60 4.07
C ARG A 45 -9.53 1.85 4.86
N LYS A 46 -9.69 2.02 6.17
CA LYS A 46 -8.58 2.17 7.11
C LYS A 46 -8.41 0.89 7.90
N VAL A 47 -7.16 0.48 8.08
CA VAL A 47 -6.79 -0.67 8.92
C VAL A 47 -5.68 -0.27 9.87
N THR A 48 -5.79 -0.69 11.12
CA THR A 48 -4.70 -0.52 12.10
C THR A 48 -3.86 -1.78 12.10
N LEU A 49 -2.58 -1.64 11.77
CA LEU A 49 -1.61 -2.73 11.73
C LEU A 49 -0.55 -2.53 12.81
N SER A 50 -0.27 -3.59 13.57
CA SER A 50 0.88 -3.65 14.48
C SER A 50 2.13 -4.12 13.74
N ALA A 51 3.30 -3.96 14.36
CA ALA A 51 4.56 -4.51 13.85
C ALA A 51 4.49 -6.02 13.56
N GLU A 52 3.72 -6.77 14.35
CA GLU A 52 3.52 -8.21 14.16
C GLU A 52 2.59 -8.52 13.00
N ALA A 53 1.53 -7.73 12.80
CA ALA A 53 0.60 -7.91 11.69
C ALA A 53 1.30 -7.76 10.33
N PHE A 54 2.34 -6.92 10.24
CA PHE A 54 3.15 -6.80 9.03
C PHE A 54 3.94 -8.06 8.67
N LYS A 55 4.28 -8.92 9.63
CA LYS A 55 5.02 -10.16 9.35
C LYS A 55 4.21 -11.16 8.51
N GLY A 56 2.88 -11.08 8.58
CA GLY A 56 1.97 -11.90 7.78
C GLY A 56 1.59 -11.30 6.43
N LEU A 57 2.16 -10.15 6.07
CA LEU A 57 1.88 -9.45 4.82
C LEU A 57 2.99 -9.66 3.82
N ALA A 58 2.60 -9.92 2.57
CA ALA A 58 3.49 -9.70 1.43
C ALA A 58 3.20 -8.32 0.83
N HIS A 59 4.27 -7.62 0.43
CA HIS A 59 4.20 -6.32 -0.21
C HIS A 59 5.08 -6.29 -1.46
N TYR A 60 4.61 -5.62 -2.49
CA TYR A 60 5.39 -5.41 -3.71
C TYR A 60 5.10 -4.03 -4.30
N ALA A 61 6.13 -3.45 -4.92
CA ALA A 61 5.97 -2.24 -5.69
C ALA A 61 5.33 -2.59 -7.03
N LEU A 62 4.26 -1.91 -7.42
CA LEU A 62 3.85 -1.93 -8.81
C LEU A 62 4.90 -1.16 -9.61
N PRO A 63 5.34 -1.65 -10.78
CA PRO A 63 6.18 -0.85 -11.65
C PRO A 63 5.39 0.41 -12.00
N VAL A 64 5.90 1.57 -11.61
CA VAL A 64 5.44 2.83 -12.19
C VAL A 64 5.68 2.68 -13.69
N ARG A 65 4.62 2.67 -14.49
CA ARG A 65 4.79 2.86 -15.93
C ARG A 65 5.28 4.29 -16.06
N THR A 66 6.60 4.47 -16.12
CA THR A 66 7.17 5.70 -16.64
C THR A 66 6.66 5.79 -18.07
N ILE A 67 5.58 6.55 -18.26
CA ILE A 67 5.32 7.13 -19.56
C ILE A 67 6.52 8.04 -19.80
N ALA A 68 7.50 7.55 -20.55
CA ALA A 68 8.49 8.41 -21.13
C ALA A 68 7.68 9.38 -22.01
N SER A 69 7.49 10.61 -21.52
CA SER A 69 7.06 11.72 -22.36
C SER A 69 8.11 11.81 -23.44
N GLY A 70 7.79 11.24 -24.60
CA GLY A 70 8.55 11.44 -25.82
C GLY A 70 8.39 12.90 -26.23
N ASP A 71 9.19 13.77 -25.64
CA ASP A 71 9.55 15.04 -26.26
C ASP A 71 10.79 14.79 -27.09
N GLN A 72 10.57 14.22 -28.27
CA GLN A 72 11.45 14.39 -29.41
C GLN A 72 10.73 15.37 -30.33
N ARG A 73 10.98 16.67 -30.14
CA ARG A 73 10.81 17.64 -31.20
C ARG A 73 12.12 18.36 -31.45
N SER A 74 12.53 18.16 -32.71
CA SER A 74 13.68 18.66 -33.45
C SER A 74 13.91 20.15 -33.32
#